data_AF-A0A7V9ARX0-F1
#
_entry.id   AF-A0A7V9ARX0-F1
#
_cell.length_a   1.000
_cell.length_b   1.000
_cell.length_c   1.000
_cell.angle_alpha   90.00
_cell.angle_beta   90.00
_cell.angle_gamma   90.00
#
_symmetry.space_group_name_H-M   'P 1'
#
loop_
_entity.id
_entity.type
_entity.pdbx_description
1 polymer ?
#
loop_
_entity_poly.entity_id
_entity_poly.type
_entity_poly.pdbx_seq_one_letter_code
_entity_poly.pdbx_strand_id
1 'polypeptide(L)'
;LLSAVPVPEVAGRRRPEPLGGDVPSPADPPAACRFHTRCPKAQEVCGEEEPLLDEKAGGNVAACHFPLTDAEATERTPTAGAA
;
A
#
# COMPACT_ATOMS: atom_id res chain seq x y z
N LEU A 1 -22.75 26.27 20.42
CA LEU A 1 -21.31 26.59 20.37
C LEU A 1 -20.54 25.31 20.07
N LEU A 2 -20.24 25.03 18.80
CA LEU A 2 -19.39 23.91 18.38
C LEU A 2 -18.83 24.22 16.99
N SER A 3 -17.69 24.90 16.91
CA SER A 3 -16.93 25.07 15.66
C SER A 3 -15.49 25.45 15.97
N ALA A 4 -14.78 24.58 16.70
CA ALA A 4 -13.37 24.75 17.02
C ALA A 4 -12.62 23.43 16.79
N VAL A 5 -12.70 22.89 15.56
CA VAL A 5 -11.79 21.83 15.14
C VAL A 5 -10.74 22.47 14.23
N PRO A 6 -9.50 22.69 14.71
CA PRO A 6 -8.42 23.19 13.88
C PRO A 6 -8.05 22.12 12.84
N VAL A 7 -8.04 22.49 11.57
CA VAL A 7 -7.51 21.62 10.51
C VAL A 7 -5.98 21.76 10.54
N PRO A 8 -5.20 20.69 10.81
CA PRO A 8 -3.76 20.80 10.87
C PRO A 8 -3.20 21.08 9.48
N GLU A 9 -2.46 22.20 9.35
CA GLU A 9 -1.66 22.48 8.16
C GLU A 9 -0.46 21.53 8.13
N VAL A 10 -0.58 20.48 7.33
CA VAL A 10 0.48 19.51 7.12
C VAL A 10 1.35 19.91 5.94
N ALA A 11 2.19 20.92 6.17
CA ALA A 11 3.25 21.30 5.25
C ALA A 11 4.19 20.10 5.03
N GLY A 12 4.18 19.54 3.81
CA GLY A 12 5.11 18.48 3.40
C GLY A 12 4.55 17.07 3.28
N ARG A 13 3.25 16.82 3.55
CA ARG A 13 2.66 15.52 3.23
C ARG A 13 2.46 15.41 1.71
N ARG A 14 3.27 14.57 1.04
CA ARG A 14 2.94 14.09 -0.31
C ARG A 14 1.54 13.50 -0.22
N ARG A 15 0.58 14.13 -0.90
CA ARG A 15 -0.78 13.62 -1.02
C ARG A 15 -0.64 12.24 -1.67
N PRO A 16 -1.08 11.15 -1.03
CA PRO A 16 -1.05 9.85 -1.70
C PRO A 16 -1.88 10.01 -2.97
N GLU A 17 -1.27 9.73 -4.12
CA GLU A 17 -1.98 9.76 -5.38
C GLU A 17 -3.15 8.77 -5.26
N PRO A 18 -4.39 9.19 -5.55
CA PRO A 18 -5.52 8.28 -5.49
C PRO A 18 -5.22 7.09 -6.40
N LEU A 19 -5.36 5.88 -5.84
CA LEU A 19 -5.18 4.65 -6.60
C LEU A 19 -6.22 4.64 -7.72
N GLY A 20 -5.78 4.87 -8.95
CA GLY A 20 -6.64 4.84 -10.13
C GLY A 20 -7.08 3.40 -10.46
N GLY A 21 -8.33 3.23 -10.85
CA GLY A 21 -8.90 1.95 -11.31
C GLY A 21 -10.09 1.50 -10.46
N ASP A 22 -10.88 0.55 -10.95
CA ASP A 22 -12.08 -0.02 -10.30
C ASP A 22 -11.78 -1.32 -9.55
N VAL A 23 -12.56 -1.69 -8.53
CA VAL A 23 -12.31 -2.89 -7.72
C VAL A 23 -12.64 -4.08 -8.60
N PRO A 24 -11.68 -4.94 -8.99
CA PRO A 24 -12.00 -6.09 -9.82
C PRO A 24 -13.03 -6.95 -9.09
N SER A 25 -14.05 -7.39 -9.84
CA SER A 25 -15.17 -8.14 -9.30
C SER A 25 -14.66 -9.39 -8.56
N PRO A 26 -15.10 -9.64 -7.30
CA PRO A 26 -14.58 -10.74 -6.47
C PRO A 26 -14.94 -12.15 -6.97
N ALA A 27 -15.71 -12.27 -8.06
CA ALA A 27 -16.20 -13.53 -8.60
C ALA A 27 -15.17 -14.28 -9.47
N ASP A 28 -14.20 -13.58 -10.07
CA ASP A 28 -13.13 -14.17 -10.88
C ASP A 28 -11.78 -13.60 -10.44
N PRO A 29 -11.25 -14.02 -9.28
CA PRO A 29 -9.88 -13.67 -8.93
C PRO A 29 -8.95 -14.35 -9.95
N PRO A 30 -8.15 -13.60 -10.72
CA PRO A 30 -7.06 -14.21 -11.49
C PRO A 30 -6.16 -14.98 -10.52
N ALA A 31 -5.58 -16.10 -10.96
CA ALA A 31 -4.66 -16.93 -10.18
C ALA A 31 -3.29 -16.25 -9.90
N ALA A 32 -3.27 -14.92 -9.98
CA ALA A 32 -2.11 -14.07 -9.88
C ALA A 32 -2.30 -13.02 -8.77
N CYS A 33 -1.34 -12.09 -8.61
CA CYS A 33 -1.42 -11.06 -7.58
C CYS A 33 -2.67 -10.19 -7.75
N ARG A 34 -3.63 -10.26 -6.81
CA ARG A 34 -4.90 -9.50 -6.82
C ARG A 34 -4.74 -7.98 -7.02
N PHE A 35 -3.57 -7.45 -6.73
CA PHE A 35 -3.24 -6.02 -6.86
C PHE A 35 -2.63 -5.65 -8.21
N HIS A 36 -2.37 -6.59 -9.13
CA HIS A 36 -1.61 -6.34 -10.37
C HIS A 36 -2.22 -5.24 -11.26
N THR A 37 -3.54 -5.10 -11.29
CA THR A 37 -4.25 -4.07 -12.07
C THR A 37 -4.15 -2.65 -11.49
N ARG A 38 -3.74 -2.53 -10.21
CA ARG A 38 -3.72 -1.26 -9.46
C ARG A 38 -2.38 -0.97 -8.76
N CYS A 39 -1.45 -1.92 -8.77
CA CYS A 39 -0.19 -1.78 -8.08
C CYS A 39 0.76 -0.91 -8.91
N PRO A 40 1.30 0.18 -8.36
CA PRO A 40 2.27 1.02 -9.07
C PRO A 40 3.62 0.33 -9.30
N LYS A 41 3.88 -0.80 -8.63
CA LYS A 41 5.07 -1.66 -8.80
C LYS A 41 4.76 -2.94 -9.58
N ALA A 42 3.60 -3.04 -10.25
CA ALA A 42 3.22 -4.24 -10.99
C ALA A 42 4.22 -4.54 -12.12
N GLN A 43 4.58 -5.81 -12.27
CA GLN A 43 5.37 -6.34 -13.38
C GLN A 43 4.64 -7.54 -13.98
N GLU A 44 5.15 -8.10 -15.08
CA GLU A 44 4.54 -9.24 -15.79
C GLU A 44 4.26 -10.43 -14.85
N VAL A 45 5.24 -10.80 -14.01
CA VAL A 45 5.11 -11.87 -12.99
C VAL A 45 3.93 -11.67 -12.03
N CYS A 46 3.52 -10.42 -11.77
CA CYS A 46 2.38 -10.14 -10.89
C CYS A 46 1.03 -10.52 -11.53
N GLY A 47 0.94 -10.57 -12.87
CA GLY A 47 -0.25 -11.00 -13.61
C GLY A 47 -0.26 -12.50 -13.94
N GLU A 48 0.85 -13.21 -13.74
CA GLU A 48 1.02 -14.62 -14.09
C GLU A 48 1.08 -15.53 -12.87
N GLU A 49 1.67 -15.09 -11.75
CA GLU A 49 1.89 -15.93 -10.57
C GLU A 49 1.37 -15.30 -9.27
N GLU A 50 0.76 -16.11 -8.40
CA GLU A 50 0.35 -15.70 -7.05
C GLU A 50 1.59 -15.62 -6.12
N PRO A 51 1.86 -14.45 -5.50
CA PRO A 51 2.98 -14.31 -4.58
C PRO A 51 2.77 -15.08 -3.28
N LEU A 52 3.85 -15.64 -2.75
CA LEU A 52 3.83 -16.32 -1.45
C LEU A 52 3.69 -15.32 -0.30
N LEU A 53 2.90 -15.72 0.69
CA LEU A 53 2.70 -14.98 1.93
C LEU A 53 3.89 -15.22 2.86
N ASP A 54 4.83 -14.25 2.88
CA ASP A 54 6.05 -14.33 3.67
C ASP A 54 6.24 -13.10 4.55
N GLU A 55 7.05 -13.25 5.60
CA GLU A 55 7.57 -12.14 6.40
C GLU A 55 8.45 -11.22 5.53
N LYS A 56 8.16 -9.92 5.57
CA LYS A 56 8.87 -8.86 4.86
C LYS A 56 9.55 -7.93 5.87
N ALA A 57 10.38 -7.05 5.31
CA ALA A 57 11.02 -5.93 5.98
C ALA A 57 10.13 -5.28 7.06
N GLY A 58 10.69 -5.11 8.26
CA GLY A 58 9.97 -4.52 9.41
C GLY A 58 8.98 -5.44 10.14
N GLY A 59 9.04 -6.76 9.97
CA GLY A 59 8.24 -7.73 10.74
C GLY A 59 6.78 -7.85 10.31
N ASN A 60 6.44 -7.35 9.12
CA ASN A 60 5.10 -7.46 8.55
C ASN A 60 5.03 -8.66 7.60
N VAL A 61 3.89 -9.33 7.54
CA VAL A 61 3.66 -10.43 6.60
C VAL A 61 2.93 -9.89 5.38
N ALA A 62 3.43 -10.17 4.18
CA ALA A 62 2.77 -9.74 2.93
C ALA A 62 3.00 -10.72 1.78
N ALA A 63 1.94 -10.94 0.98
CA ALA A 63 2.02 -11.67 -0.29
C ALA A 63 2.40 -10.70 -1.42
N CYS A 64 3.70 -10.42 -1.58
CA CYS A 64 4.21 -9.49 -2.58
C CYS A 64 5.52 -9.99 -3.21
N HIS A 65 5.57 -9.96 -4.55
CA HIS A 65 6.78 -10.19 -5.34
C HIS A 65 7.82 -9.08 -5.16
N PHE A 66 7.37 -7.82 -4.98
CA PHE A 66 8.21 -6.63 -4.84
C PHE A 66 7.87 -5.85 -3.57
N PRO A 67 8.20 -6.39 -2.38
CA PRO A 67 7.94 -5.73 -1.11
C PRO A 67 8.71 -4.39 -1.00
N LEU A 68 8.26 -3.52 -0.10
CA LEU A 68 9.05 -2.34 0.27
C LEU A 68 10.33 -2.81 0.96
N THR A 69 11.44 -2.17 0.62
CA THR A 69 12.70 -2.34 1.35
C THR A 69 12.58 -1.77 2.76
N ASP A 70 13.46 -2.17 3.70
CA ASP A 70 13.47 -1.61 5.06
C ASP A 70 13.61 -0.08 5.07
N ALA A 71 14.40 0.45 4.13
CA ALA A 71 14.55 1.89 3.93
C ALA A 71 13.21 2.56 3.53
N GLU A 72 12.55 2.05 2.47
CA GLU A 72 11.27 2.60 2.02
C GLU A 72 10.14 2.42 3.05
N ALA A 73 10.17 1.32 3.82
CA ALA A 73 9.21 1.06 4.89
C ALA A 73 9.39 2.06 6.04
N THR A 74 10.64 2.36 6.41
CA THR A 74 10.95 3.35 7.45
C THR A 74 10.48 4.75 7.05
N GLU A 75 10.67 5.16 5.79
CA GLU A 75 10.23 6.47 5.28
C GLU A 75 8.70 6.60 5.19
N ARG A 76 7.99 5.50 4.98
CA ARG A 76 6.53 5.46 4.81
C ARG A 76 5.77 5.18 6.09
N THR A 77 6.44 4.70 7.13
CA THR A 77 5.81 4.49 8.44
C THR A 77 5.58 5.86 9.06
N PRO A 78 4.33 6.34 9.18
CA PRO A 78 4.10 7.49 10.02
C PRO A 78 4.49 7.04 11.44
N THR A 79 5.48 7.69 12.03
CA THR A 79 5.71 7.57 13.47
C THR A 79 4.38 7.94 14.13
N ALA A 80 3.63 6.93 14.59
CA ALA A 80 2.46 7.17 15.41
C ALA A 80 2.95 8.02 16.57
N GLY A 81 2.43 9.25 16.63
CA GLY A 81 2.94 10.30 17.50
C GLY A 81 3.10 9.77 18.92
N ALA A 82 4.30 9.95 19.46
CA ALA A 82 4.53 9.97 20.89
C ALA A 82 3.49 10.92 21.53
N ALA A 83 2.67 10.35 22.41
CA ALA A 83 1.84 11.08 23.35
C ALA A 83 2.60 11.20 24.67
#